data_AF-A0A7V0W294-F1
#
_entry.id   AF-A0A7V0W294-F1
#
_cell.length_a   1.000
_cell.length_b   1.000
_cell.length_c   1.000
_cell.angle_alpha   90.00
_cell.angle_beta   90.00
_cell.angle_gamma   90.00
#
_symmetry.space_group_name_H-M   'P 1'
#
loop_
_entity.id
_entity.type
_entity.pdbx_description
1 polymer ?
#
loop_
_entity_poly.entity_id
_entity_poly.type
_entity_poly.pdbx_seq_one_letter_code
_entity_poly.pdbx_strand_id
1 'polypeptide(L)'
;MRVKNKSLTREIILDIPSEFKHIYLLDLVISYVSKEMGFNEETKEQVNLAVIEAGTNAIKHGNKNDPSKNVHFRFDISNDKLT
;
A
#
# COMPACT_ATOMS: atom_id res chain seq x y z
N MET A 1 10.74 -36.51 2.64
CA MET A 1 11.08 -35.34 1.79
C MET A 1 10.04 -34.25 2.05
N ARG A 2 10.34 -33.25 2.89
CA ARG A 2 9.40 -32.12 3.14
C ARG A 2 9.52 -31.16 1.96
N VAL A 3 8.49 -31.09 1.13
CA VAL A 3 8.37 -30.05 0.10
C VAL A 3 8.21 -28.72 0.84
N LYS A 4 9.24 -27.86 0.79
CA LYS A 4 9.09 -26.47 1.25
C LYS A 4 8.15 -25.79 0.25
N ASN A 5 6.88 -25.64 0.60
CA ASN A 5 5.98 -24.75 -0.14
C ASN A 5 6.62 -23.35 -0.06
N LYS A 6 7.12 -22.87 -1.20
CA LYS A 6 7.67 -21.52 -1.30
C LYS A 6 6.47 -20.58 -1.20
N SER A 7 6.36 -19.83 -0.09
CA SER A 7 5.32 -18.81 0.03
C SER A 7 5.44 -17.86 -1.15
N LEU A 8 4.34 -17.70 -1.90
CA LEU A 8 4.29 -16.78 -3.02
C LEU A 8 4.07 -15.38 -2.44
N THR A 9 5.15 -14.62 -2.36
CA THR A 9 5.11 -13.19 -2.01
C THR A 9 5.00 -12.39 -3.30
N ARG A 10 3.99 -11.52 -3.39
CA ARG A 10 3.82 -10.56 -4.48
C ARG A 10 4.09 -9.17 -3.96
N GLU A 11 4.77 -8.34 -4.74
CA GLU A 11 5.10 -6.97 -4.39
C GLU A 11 4.42 -6.02 -5.38
N ILE A 12 3.81 -4.95 -4.87
CA ILE A 12 3.38 -3.80 -5.67
C ILE A 12 4.15 -2.58 -5.17
N ILE A 13 4.91 -1.96 -6.07
CA ILE A 13 5.62 -0.71 -5.81
C ILE A 13 4.90 0.42 -6.54
N LEU A 14 4.59 1.48 -5.80
CA LEU A 14 4.08 2.72 -6.35
C LEU A 14 5.06 3.83 -5.98
N ASP A 15 5.58 4.51 -7.00
CA ASP A 15 6.43 5.67 -6.85
C ASP A 15 5.74 6.88 -7.48
N ILE A 16 5.32 7.84 -6.65
CA ILE A 16 4.52 8.99 -7.09
C ILE A 16 5.15 10.31 -6.67
N PRO A 17 5.04 11.37 -7.49
CA PRO A 17 5.44 12.71 -7.08
C PRO A 17 4.73 13.12 -5.81
N SER A 18 5.42 13.86 -4.95
CA SER A 18 4.96 14.32 -3.64
C SER A 18 3.92 15.45 -3.75
N GLU A 19 2.79 15.13 -4.38
CA GLU A 19 1.64 16.02 -4.62
C GLU A 19 0.34 15.30 -4.27
N PHE A 20 -0.57 15.99 -3.58
CA PHE A 20 -1.86 15.42 -3.14
C PHE A 20 -2.72 14.87 -4.28
N LYS A 21 -2.60 15.43 -5.50
CA LYS A 21 -3.36 14.98 -6.67
C LYS A 21 -3.08 13.52 -7.05
N HIS A 22 -1.99 12.92 -6.56
CA HIS A 22 -1.65 11.52 -6.83
C HIS A 22 -2.06 10.56 -5.70
N ILE A 23 -2.51 11.06 -4.54
CA ILE A 23 -2.89 10.22 -3.38
C ILE A 23 -4.02 9.23 -3.72
N TYR A 24 -4.93 9.57 -4.63
CA TYR A 24 -6.02 8.67 -5.05
C TYR A 24 -5.51 7.35 -5.66
N LEU A 25 -4.28 7.30 -6.16
CA LEU A 25 -3.69 6.06 -6.68
C LEU A 25 -3.55 5.01 -5.58
N LEU A 26 -3.41 5.42 -4.31
CA LEU A 26 -3.38 4.51 -3.17
C LEU A 26 -4.71 3.77 -3.00
N ASP A 27 -5.83 4.47 -3.15
CA ASP A 27 -7.17 3.89 -3.05
C ASP A 27 -7.39 2.79 -4.11
N LEU A 28 -6.90 3.01 -5.33
CA LEU A 28 -6.97 2.02 -6.42
C LEU A 28 -6.15 0.77 -6.10
N VAL A 29 -4.92 0.94 -5.61
CA VAL A 29 -4.04 -0.19 -5.24
C VAL A 29 -4.61 -0.95 -4.06
N ILE A 30 -5.07 -0.26 -3.02
CA ILE A 30 -5.65 -0.90 -1.83
C ILE A 30 -6.93 -1.64 -2.19
N SER A 31 -7.79 -1.06 -3.01
CA SER A 31 -8.99 -1.75 -3.51
C SER A 31 -8.67 -3.05 -4.24
N TYR A 32 -7.61 -3.06 -5.07
CA TYR A 32 -7.12 -4.28 -5.71
C TYR A 32 -6.59 -5.29 -4.71
N VAL A 33 -5.70 -4.86 -3.79
CA VAL A 33 -5.08 -5.74 -2.78
C VAL A 33 -6.11 -6.32 -1.83
N SER A 34 -7.04 -5.52 -1.33
CA SER A 34 -8.12 -5.96 -0.45
C SER A 34 -9.00 -7.01 -1.12
N LYS A 35 -9.32 -6.83 -2.40
CA LYS A 35 -10.07 -7.83 -3.18
C LYS A 35 -9.30 -9.13 -3.33
N GLU A 36 -8.01 -9.07 -3.67
CA GLU A 36 -7.14 -10.25 -3.80
C GLU A 36 -7.00 -11.02 -2.48
N MET A 37 -6.96 -10.30 -1.36
CA MET A 37 -6.83 -10.87 -0.02
C MET A 37 -8.16 -11.32 0.60
N GLY A 38 -9.29 -11.03 -0.05
CA GLY A 38 -10.62 -11.33 0.49
C GLY A 38 -10.97 -10.54 1.75
N PHE A 39 -10.44 -9.32 1.90
CA PHE A 39 -10.79 -8.44 3.01
C PHE A 39 -12.24 -7.97 2.89
N ASN A 40 -12.90 -7.80 4.03
CA ASN A 40 -14.21 -7.15 4.07
C ASN A 40 -14.06 -5.62 3.91
N GLU A 41 -15.17 -4.93 3.66
CA GLU A 41 -15.14 -3.48 3.42
C GLU A 41 -14.62 -2.69 4.63
N GLU A 42 -14.97 -3.08 5.86
CA GLU A 42 -14.45 -2.43 7.07
C GLU A 42 -12.91 -2.49 7.15
N THR A 43 -12.33 -3.66 6.89
CA THR A 43 -10.87 -3.85 6.90
C THR A 43 -10.22 -3.04 5.78
N LYS A 44 -10.82 -3.04 4.58
CA LYS A 44 -10.35 -2.23 3.45
C LYS A 44 -10.37 -0.74 3.79
N GLU A 45 -11.45 -0.23 4.37
CA GLU A 45 -11.58 1.17 4.78
C GLU A 45 -10.53 1.56 5.81
N GLN A 46 -10.29 0.72 6.82
CA GLN A 46 -9.26 0.95 7.84
C GLN A 46 -7.84 0.99 7.24
N VAL A 47 -7.50 0.03 6.37
CA VAL A 47 -6.21 0.02 5.67
C VAL A 47 -6.07 1.26 4.79
N ASN A 48 -7.12 1.61 4.06
CA ASN A 48 -7.13 2.77 3.18
C ASN A 48 -6.87 4.08 3.94
N LEU A 49 -7.60 4.29 5.04
CA LEU A 49 -7.42 5.45 5.91
C LEU A 49 -5.97 5.55 6.42
N ALA A 50 -5.43 4.44 6.94
CA ALA A 50 -4.08 4.40 7.49
C ALA A 50 -3.01 4.72 6.42
N VAL A 51 -3.14 4.15 5.22
CA VAL A 51 -2.18 4.37 4.14
C VAL A 51 -2.29 5.79 3.56
N ILE A 52 -3.51 6.32 3.41
CA ILE A 52 -3.72 7.71 2.97
C ILE A 52 -3.14 8.70 3.99
N GLU A 53 -3.33 8.47 5.30
CA GLU A 53 -2.77 9.32 6.35
C GLU A 53 -1.23 9.26 6.33
N ALA A 54 -0.65 8.05 6.22
CA ALA A 54 0.80 7.88 6.11
C ALA A 54 1.36 8.59 4.86
N GLY A 55 0.69 8.45 3.70
CA GLY A 55 1.06 9.14 2.46
C GLY A 55 0.95 10.65 2.59
N THR A 56 -0.13 11.15 3.20
CA THR A 56 -0.32 12.57 3.48
C THR A 56 0.79 13.13 4.37
N ASN A 57 1.18 12.38 5.40
CA ASN A 57 2.28 12.76 6.28
C ASN A 57 3.62 12.77 5.55
N ALA A 58 3.88 11.77 4.70
CA ALA A 58 5.08 11.72 3.88
C ALA A 58 5.16 12.92 2.91
N ILE A 59 4.07 13.29 2.24
CA ILE A 59 4.00 14.45 1.34
C ILE A 59 4.19 15.75 2.12
N LYS A 60 3.37 15.98 3.15
CA LYS A 60 3.26 17.28 3.84
C LYS A 60 4.41 17.53 4.79
N HIS A 61 4.76 16.53 5.60
CA HIS A 61 5.73 16.68 6.68
C HIS A 61 7.10 16.14 6.31
N GLY A 62 7.16 15.01 5.62
CA GLY A 62 8.43 14.44 5.13
C GLY A 62 9.05 15.27 4.02
N ASN A 63 8.36 15.35 2.88
CA ASN A 63 8.84 16.02 1.67
C ASN A 63 8.52 17.51 1.62
N LYS A 64 7.70 18.03 2.54
CA LYS A 64 7.31 19.45 2.63
C LYS A 64 6.58 19.97 1.38
N ASN A 65 5.80 19.10 0.73
CA ASN A 65 5.10 19.39 -0.53
C ASN A 65 6.04 19.76 -1.69
N ASP A 66 7.28 19.27 -1.67
CA ASP A 66 8.24 19.47 -2.75
C ASP A 66 7.94 18.50 -3.91
N PRO A 67 7.42 18.98 -5.05
CA PRO A 67 7.02 18.11 -6.17
C PRO A 67 8.22 17.49 -6.90
N SER A 68 9.46 17.93 -6.63
CA SER A 68 10.67 17.30 -7.16
C SER A 68 11.04 16.00 -6.43
N LYS A 69 10.37 15.72 -5.31
CA LYS A 69 10.54 14.49 -4.53
C LYS A 69 9.39 13.55 -4.76
N ASN A 70 9.65 12.26 -4.56
CA ASN A 70 8.63 11.24 -4.60
C ASN A 70 8.31 10.70 -3.21
N VAL A 71 7.14 10.05 -3.11
CA VAL A 71 6.79 9.17 -1.99
C VAL A 71 6.71 7.74 -2.52
N HIS A 72 7.46 6.87 -1.87
CA HIS A 72 7.55 5.45 -2.22
C HIS A 72 6.61 4.62 -1.35
N PHE A 73 5.72 3.87 -1.99
CA PHE A 73 4.83 2.91 -1.33
C PHE A 73 5.18 1.49 -1.79
N ARG A 74 5.26 0.57 -0.83
CA ARG A 74 5.47 -0.85 -1.08
C ARG A 74 4.36 -1.64 -0.40
N PHE A 75 3.67 -2.46 -1.17
CA PHE A 75 2.67 -3.41 -0.67
C PHE A 75 3.23 -4.81 -0.84
N ASP A 76 3.64 -5.41 0.27
CA ASP A 76 4.10 -6.80 0.32
C ASP A 76 2.91 -7.71 0.65
N ILE A 77 2.50 -8.50 -0.34
CA ILE A 77 1.33 -9.37 -0.27
C ILE A 77 1.83 -10.80 -0.08
N SER A 78 1.50 -11.41 1.06
CA SER A 78 1.84 -12.79 1.34
C SER A 78 0.58 -13.59 1.66
N ASN A 79 0.57 -14.86 1.24
CA ASN A 79 -0.46 -15.82 1.63
C ASN A 79 -0.19 -16.43 3.01
N ASP A 80 0.79 -15.91 3.74
CA ASP A 80 1.15 -16.44 5.03
C ASP A 80 0.07 -16.04 6.03
N LYS A 81 -0.57 -17.06 6.62
CA LYS A 81 -1.44 -16.85 7.78
C LYS A 81 -0.53 -16.42 8.93
N LEU A 82 -0.88 -15.33 9.64
CA LEU A 82 -0.45 -15.20 11.03
C LEU A 82 -1.07 -16.39 11.79
N THR A 83 -0.24 -17.39 12.06
CA THR A 83 -0.56 -18.52 12.95
C THR A 83 -0.13 -18.20 14.37
#